data_AF-A0A6I1KH82-F1
#
_entry.id   AF-A0A6I1KH82-F1
#
_cell.length_a   1.000
_cell.length_b   1.000
_cell.length_c   1.000
_cell.angle_alpha   90.00
_cell.angle_beta   90.00
_cell.angle_gamma   90.00
#
_symmetry.space_group_name_H-M   'P 1'
#
loop_
_entity.id
_entity.type
_entity.pdbx_description
1 polymer ?
#
loop_
_entity_poly.entity_id
_entity_poly.type
_entity_poly.pdbx_seq_one_letter_code
_entity_poly.pdbx_strand_id
1 'polypeptide(L)'
;MKKEEMLRNVQKWPKNRGKAALLKFLRGGKLTPMEAIKAKCYDCCCGYDDGGYDCGIESCPLRALMPYCDVEIDKPKSCDTP
;
A
#
# COMPACT_ATOMS: atom_id res chain seq x y z
N MET A 1 1.41 5.27 19.26
CA MET A 1 1.23 6.36 18.27
C MET A 1 -0.21 6.82 18.29
N LYS A 2 -0.47 8.13 18.34
CA LYS A 2 -1.85 8.66 18.36
C LYS A 2 -2.43 8.66 16.94
N LYS A 3 -3.72 8.38 16.82
CA LYS A 3 -4.45 8.31 15.55
C LYS A 3 -4.34 9.61 14.74
N GLU A 4 -4.36 10.76 15.42
CA GLU A 4 -4.23 12.07 14.78
C GLU A 4 -2.84 12.33 14.18
N GLU A 5 -1.79 11.76 14.78
CA GLU A 5 -0.42 11.89 14.27
C GLU A 5 -0.26 11.13 12.95
N MET A 6 -0.80 9.91 12.91
CA MET A 6 -0.82 9.09 11.70
C MET A 6 -1.59 9.78 10.57
N LEU A 7 -2.72 10.42 10.87
CA LEU A 7 -3.48 11.21 9.91
C LEU A 7 -2.65 12.35 9.29
N ARG A 8 -1.81 13.03 10.08
CA ARG A 8 -0.92 14.09 9.57
C ARG A 8 0.18 13.52 8.68
N ASN A 9 0.75 12.38 9.04
CA ASN A 9 1.80 11.73 8.26
C ASN A 9 1.26 11.24 6.91
N VAL A 10 0.12 10.55 6.92
CA VAL A 10 -0.54 10.04 5.70
C VAL A 10 -0.93 11.15 4.74
N GLN A 11 -1.25 12.35 5.23
CA GLN A 11 -1.53 13.50 4.37
C GLN A 11 -0.29 13.93 3.56
N LYS A 12 0.91 13.89 4.17
CA LYS A 12 2.18 14.30 3.54
C LYS A 12 2.69 13.30 2.49
N TRP A 13 2.43 12.00 2.69
CA TRP A 13 2.84 10.94 1.77
C TRP A 13 2.24 11.09 0.36
N PRO A 14 2.86 10.50 -0.68
CA PRO A 14 2.38 10.64 -2.05
C PRO A 14 1.00 10.01 -2.29
N LYS A 15 0.30 10.48 -3.33
CA LYS A 15 -1.05 10.01 -3.64
C LYS A 15 -1.02 8.67 -4.40
N ASN A 16 -0.90 7.56 -3.66
CA ASN A 16 -0.91 6.20 -4.22
C ASN A 16 -2.16 5.36 -3.83
N ARG A 17 -2.26 4.15 -4.41
CA ARG A 17 -3.34 3.19 -4.12
C ARG A 17 -3.34 2.89 -2.61
N GLY A 18 -4.50 3.04 -1.97
CA GLY A 18 -4.67 2.80 -0.54
C GLY A 18 -4.69 4.07 0.33
N LYS A 19 -4.15 5.21 -0.12
CA LYS A 19 -4.18 6.48 0.63
C LYS A 19 -5.59 6.88 1.05
N ALA A 20 -6.54 6.86 0.12
CA ALA A 20 -7.92 7.26 0.37
C ALA A 20 -8.60 6.33 1.40
N ALA A 21 -8.35 5.03 1.31
CA ALA A 21 -8.87 4.05 2.26
C ALA A 21 -8.26 4.23 3.66
N LEU A 22 -6.95 4.49 3.74
CA LEU A 22 -6.28 4.76 5.02
C LEU A 22 -6.81 6.05 5.66
N LEU A 23 -6.97 7.14 4.89
CA LEU A 23 -7.58 8.37 5.37
C LEU A 23 -9.03 8.17 5.84
N LYS A 24 -9.82 7.38 5.10
CA LYS A 24 -11.20 7.04 5.47
C LYS A 24 -11.25 6.30 6.81
N PHE A 25 -10.38 5.31 7.03
CA PHE A 25 -10.26 4.62 8.31
C PHE A 25 -9.80 5.54 9.46
N LEU A 26 -8.79 6.37 9.21
CA LEU A 26 -8.28 7.33 10.19
C LEU A 26 -9.32 8.43 10.53
N ARG A 27 -10.31 8.68 9.67
CA ARG A 27 -11.46 9.55 9.98
C ARG A 27 -12.60 8.83 10.70
N GLY A 28 -12.49 7.51 10.94
CA GLY A 28 -13.54 6.70 11.57
C GLY A 28 -14.56 6.12 10.60
N GLY A 29 -14.32 6.21 9.29
CA GLY A 29 -15.16 5.58 8.28
C GLY A 29 -14.97 4.06 8.23
N LYS A 30 -16.02 3.34 7.81
CA LYS A 30 -15.97 1.89 7.60
C LYS A 30 -15.27 1.56 6.30
N LEU A 31 -14.41 0.54 6.31
CA LEU A 31 -13.74 0.02 5.12
C LEU A 31 -14.35 -1.30 4.69
N THR A 32 -14.41 -1.55 3.38
CA THR A 32 -14.56 -2.91 2.85
C THR A 32 -13.27 -3.71 3.09
N PRO A 33 -13.32 -5.05 3.04
CA PRO A 33 -12.12 -5.88 3.21
C PRO A 33 -10.99 -5.48 2.24
N MET A 34 -11.32 -5.23 0.98
CA MET A 34 -10.34 -4.80 -0.03
C MET A 34 -9.80 -3.39 0.22
N GLU A 35 -10.63 -2.46 0.70
CA GLU A 35 -10.16 -1.13 1.11
C GLU A 35 -9.19 -1.23 2.28
N ALA A 36 -9.47 -2.09 3.27
CA ALA A 36 -8.62 -2.30 4.43
C ALA A 36 -7.25 -2.87 4.04
N ILE A 37 -7.22 -3.85 3.13
CA ILE A 37 -5.97 -4.42 2.62
C ILE A 37 -5.14 -3.34 1.89
N LYS A 38 -5.76 -2.58 0.98
CA LYS A 38 -5.07 -1.49 0.27
C LYS A 38 -4.55 -0.42 1.23
N ALA A 39 -5.33 -0.04 2.24
CA ALA A 39 -4.91 0.88 3.29
C ALA A 39 -3.71 0.34 4.06
N LYS A 40 -3.70 -0.96 4.37
CA LYS A 40 -2.60 -1.60 5.09
C LYS A 40 -1.34 -1.71 4.26
N CYS A 41 -1.43 -2.04 2.97
CA CYS A 41 -0.26 -2.04 2.08
C CYS A 41 0.34 -0.63 1.94
N TYR A 42 -0.52 0.38 1.82
CA TYR A 42 -0.08 1.78 1.77
C TYR A 42 0.59 2.24 3.08
N ASP A 43 0.06 1.83 4.23
CA ASP A 43 0.70 2.03 5.54
C ASP A 43 2.06 1.30 5.65
N CYS A 44 2.09 0.02 5.27
CA CYS A 44 3.26 -0.84 5.36
C CYS A 44 4.43 -0.38 4.48
N CYS A 45 4.13 0.17 3.30
CA CYS A 45 5.13 0.67 2.35
C CYS A 45 5.38 2.17 2.50
N CYS A 46 5.04 2.77 3.66
CA CYS A 46 5.24 4.20 3.95
C CYS A 46 4.69 5.16 2.88
N GLY A 47 3.54 4.81 2.30
CA GLY A 47 2.89 5.59 1.25
C GLY A 47 3.41 5.33 -0.16
N TYR A 48 4.31 4.37 -0.35
CA TYR A 48 5.03 4.10 -1.59
C TYR A 48 5.84 5.34 -2.01
N ASP A 49 6.67 5.84 -1.08
CA ASP A 49 7.46 7.07 -1.27
C ASP A 49 8.41 6.95 -2.48
N ASP A 50 9.01 5.76 -2.67
CA ASP A 50 9.89 5.48 -3.81
C ASP A 50 9.15 5.04 -5.09
N GLY A 51 7.80 5.08 -5.08
CA GLY A 51 6.96 4.73 -6.24
C GLY A 51 6.05 3.52 -6.01
N GLY A 52 5.04 3.35 -6.87
CA GLY A 52 4.06 2.26 -6.76
C GLY A 52 4.60 0.91 -7.26
N TYR A 53 5.51 0.28 -6.50
CA TYR A 53 6.10 -1.02 -6.81
C TYR A 53 5.63 -2.14 -5.86
N ASP A 54 5.86 -3.39 -6.26
CA ASP A 54 5.67 -4.58 -5.41
C ASP A 54 6.75 -4.63 -4.33
N CYS A 55 6.36 -4.70 -3.06
CA CYS A 55 7.32 -4.73 -1.95
C CYS A 55 8.19 -5.99 -1.92
N GLY A 56 7.89 -7.02 -2.72
CA GLY A 56 8.76 -8.19 -2.90
C GLY A 56 8.76 -9.18 -1.73
N ILE A 57 7.91 -8.98 -0.71
CA ILE A 57 7.85 -9.83 0.49
C ILE A 57 6.98 -11.08 0.19
N GLU A 58 7.60 -12.17 -0.24
CA GLU A 58 6.92 -13.44 -0.56
C GLU A 58 6.20 -14.09 0.62
N SER A 59 6.74 -13.91 1.83
CA SER A 59 6.14 -14.42 3.07
C SER A 59 4.92 -13.60 3.53
N CYS A 60 4.59 -12.50 2.83
CA CYS A 60 3.45 -11.67 3.20
C CYS A 60 2.14 -12.37 2.78
N PRO A 61 1.23 -12.68 3.71
CA PRO A 61 -0.03 -13.32 3.39
C PRO A 61 -0.97 -12.45 2.55
N LEU A 62 -0.71 -11.13 2.51
CA LEU A 62 -1.47 -10.17 1.70
C LEU A 62 -0.88 -9.94 0.31
N ARG A 63 0.24 -10.59 -0.05
CA ARG A 63 0.92 -10.33 -1.33
C ARG A 63 0.03 -10.55 -2.54
N ALA A 64 -0.73 -11.65 -2.55
CA ALA A 64 -1.69 -11.97 -3.61
C ALA A 64 -2.79 -10.91 -3.80
N LEU A 65 -3.02 -10.05 -2.79
CA LEU A 65 -4.04 -9.00 -2.79
C LEU A 65 -3.42 -7.60 -2.84
N MET A 66 -2.09 -7.51 -2.97
CA MET A 66 -1.37 -6.24 -2.97
C MET A 66 -1.66 -5.47 -4.27
N PRO A 67 -1.91 -4.15 -4.20
CA PRO A 67 -2.38 -3.36 -5.34
C PRO A 67 -1.38 -3.21 -6.50
N TYR A 68 -0.10 -3.49 -6.28
CA TYR A 68 0.98 -3.38 -7.28
C TYR A 68 1.71 -4.72 -7.49
N CYS A 69 1.16 -5.83 -6.99
CA CYS A 69 1.74 -7.13 -7.28
C CYS A 69 1.45 -7.46 -8.75
N ASP A 70 2.47 -7.38 -9.58
CA ASP A 70 2.47 -7.98 -10.91
C ASP A 70 2.67 -9.48 -10.73
N VAL A 71 1.55 -10.21 -10.57
CA VAL A 71 1.54 -11.67 -10.60
C VAL A 71 1.79 -12.14 -12.04
N GLU A 72 3.00 -11.90 -12.55
CA GLU A 72 3.51 -12.62 -13.72
C GLU A 72 3.96 -13.98 -13.21
N ILE A 73 3.02 -14.92 -13.11
CA ILE A 73 3.34 -16.35 -13.05
C ILE A 73 4.14 -16.59 -14.35
N ASP A 74 5.43 -16.93 -14.27
CA ASP A 74 6.33 -17.24 -15.41
C ASP A 74 7.06 -16.11 -16.18
N LYS A 75 7.43 -14.96 -15.57
CA LYS A 75 8.57 -14.19 -16.13
C LYS A 75 9.62 -13.76 -15.11
N PRO A 76 10.93 -14.00 -15.38
CA PRO A 76 11.97 -13.29 -14.66
C PRO A 76 11.84 -11.81 -15.02
N LYS A 77 11.56 -10.96 -14.02
CA LYS A 77 11.67 -9.51 -14.20
C LYS A 77 13.16 -9.20 -14.40
N SER A 78 13.58 -9.05 -15.66
CA SER A 78 14.83 -8.38 -15.99
C SER A 78 14.70 -6.94 -15.50
N CYS A 79 15.41 -6.63 -14.41
CA CYS A 79 15.69 -5.25 -14.04
C CYS A 79 16.70 -4.69 -15.05
N ASP A 80 16.20 -4.34 -16.22
CA ASP A 80 16.82 -3.56 -17.29
C ASP A 80 15.70 -2.57 -17.70
N THR A 81 15.81 -1.25 -17.72
CA THR A 81 16.86 -0.21 -17.64
C THR A 81 16.04 1.13 -17.69
N PRO A 82 16.61 2.35 -17.71
CA PRO A 82 17.79 2.94 -17.09
C PRO A 82 17.48 3.75 -15.81
#